data_AF-A0A2S2P2S4-F1
#
_entry.id   AF-A0A2S2P2S4-F1
#
_cell.length_a   1.000
_cell.length_b   1.000
_cell.length_c   1.000
_cell.angle_alpha   90.00
_cell.angle_beta   90.00
_cell.angle_gamma   90.00
#
_symmetry.space_group_name_H-M   'P 1'
#
loop_
_entity.id
_entity.type
_entity.pdbx_description
1 polymer ?
#
loop_
_entity_poly.entity_id
_entity_poly.type
_entity_poly.pdbx_seq_one_letter_code
_entity_poly.pdbx_strand_id
1 'polypeptide(L)'
;EELTTLLSRIESTLNSRPLGALSPDPRNFEALTPSHFLTLMPSTAMVEPNLSVVPMSRYQRWRLIRDLHAHFWNRWQREYLQTLQPRSKWSTNMDNLKEGTMVLIREPTAPLCWKLGRVTHLHPGQDGVVRVATVQTINGLLKRPTVKLCPLPLY
;
A
#
# COMPACT_ATOMS: atom_id res chain seq x y z
N GLU A 1 -3.51 -29.38 3.10
CA GLU A 1 -3.90 -28.28 4.01
C GLU A 1 -2.93 -27.09 3.96
N GLU A 2 -1.62 -27.27 4.14
CA GLU A 2 -0.64 -26.15 4.16
C GLU A 2 -0.62 -25.28 2.89
N LEU A 3 -0.61 -25.90 1.70
CA LEU A 3 -0.68 -25.18 0.43
C LEU A 3 -1.99 -24.39 0.30
N THR A 4 -3.11 -24.99 0.72
CA THR A 4 -4.42 -24.33 0.72
C THR A 4 -4.39 -23.09 1.62
N THR A 5 -3.84 -23.20 2.83
CA THR A 5 -3.66 -22.06 3.74
C THR A 5 -2.80 -20.96 3.12
N LEU A 6 -1.69 -21.31 2.47
CA LEU A 6 -0.83 -20.34 1.79
C LEU A 6 -1.58 -19.65 0.63
N LEU A 7 -2.29 -20.41 -0.20
CA LEU A 7 -3.04 -19.87 -1.34
C LEU A 7 -4.18 -18.95 -0.89
N SER A 8 -4.92 -19.29 0.16
CA SER A 8 -5.95 -18.40 0.72
C SER A 8 -5.37 -17.08 1.24
N ARG A 9 -4.15 -17.10 1.82
CA ARG A 9 -3.44 -15.89 2.25
C ARG A 9 -2.98 -15.03 1.07
N ILE A 10 -2.50 -15.68 0.01
CA ILE A 10 -2.11 -15.02 -1.24
C ILE A 10 -3.34 -14.38 -1.89
N GLU A 11 -4.46 -15.08 -1.97
CA GLU A 11 -5.73 -14.57 -2.49
C GLU A 11 -6.15 -13.30 -1.75
N SER A 12 -6.19 -13.33 -0.41
CA SER A 12 -6.50 -12.14 0.39
C SER A 12 -5.53 -10.99 0.12
N THR A 13 -4.24 -11.29 -0.06
CA THR A 13 -3.22 -10.30 -0.38
C THR A 13 -3.48 -9.61 -1.71
N LEU A 14 -3.79 -10.38 -2.75
CA LEU A 14 -4.13 -9.87 -4.07
C LEU A 14 -5.41 -9.02 -4.04
N ASN A 15 -6.40 -9.45 -3.27
CA ASN A 15 -7.71 -8.81 -3.18
C ASN A 15 -7.75 -7.60 -2.22
N SER A 16 -6.72 -7.42 -1.39
CA SER A 16 -6.55 -6.23 -0.54
C SER A 16 -5.96 -5.00 -1.26
N ARG A 17 -5.55 -5.14 -2.54
CA ARG A 17 -4.80 -4.09 -3.25
C ARG A 17 -5.62 -2.79 -3.41
N PRO A 18 -5.05 -1.60 -3.11
CA PRO A 18 -5.73 -0.31 -3.26
C PRO A 18 -6.01 0.11 -4.71
N LEU A 19 -7.22 -0.05 -5.22
CA LEU A 19 -7.59 0.38 -6.58
C LEU A 19 -7.75 1.90 -6.73
N GLY A 20 -8.24 2.55 -5.68
CA GLY A 20 -8.61 3.96 -5.71
C GLY A 20 -9.00 4.45 -4.33
N ALA A 21 -9.33 5.72 -4.21
CA ALA A 21 -9.91 6.22 -2.96
C ALA A 21 -11.35 5.76 -2.79
N LEU A 22 -11.69 5.27 -1.58
CA LEU A 22 -13.06 4.83 -1.29
C LEU A 22 -14.03 6.01 -1.19
N SER A 23 -13.55 7.16 -0.68
CA SER A 23 -14.37 8.34 -0.46
C SER A 23 -13.57 9.62 -0.70
N PRO A 24 -14.20 10.70 -1.20
CA PRO A 24 -13.59 12.02 -1.30
C PRO A 24 -13.39 12.69 0.07
N ASP A 25 -13.96 12.17 1.16
CA ASP A 25 -13.82 12.74 2.51
C ASP A 25 -12.35 12.80 2.96
N PRO A 26 -11.79 13.99 3.28
CA PRO A 26 -10.43 14.17 3.79
C PRO A 26 -10.08 13.36 5.04
N ARG A 27 -11.09 12.94 5.81
CA ARG A 27 -10.91 12.15 7.04
C ARG A 27 -10.91 10.65 6.78
N ASN A 28 -11.30 10.22 5.58
CA ASN A 28 -11.30 8.82 5.20
C ASN A 28 -9.99 8.47 4.46
N PHE A 29 -9.26 7.50 5.03
CA PHE A 29 -7.98 7.00 4.52
C PHE A 29 -8.08 5.59 3.91
N GLU A 30 -9.30 5.06 3.76
CA GLU A 30 -9.54 3.74 3.19
C GLU A 30 -9.51 3.78 1.67
N ALA A 31 -8.91 2.74 1.09
CA ALA A 31 -8.91 2.54 -0.34
C ALA A 31 -10.03 1.59 -0.77
N LEU A 32 -10.58 1.83 -1.96
CA LEU A 32 -11.39 0.85 -2.66
C LEU A 32 -10.51 -0.35 -3.05
N THR A 33 -10.94 -1.57 -2.74
CA THR A 33 -10.17 -2.80 -3.02
C THR A 33 -11.03 -3.82 -3.77
N PRO A 34 -10.44 -4.81 -4.47
CA PRO A 34 -11.20 -5.91 -5.07
C PRO A 34 -12.10 -6.65 -4.07
N SER A 35 -11.66 -6.81 -2.82
CA SER A 35 -12.48 -7.42 -1.75
C SER A 35 -13.81 -6.71 -1.56
N HIS A 36 -13.89 -5.38 -1.71
CA HIS A 36 -15.16 -4.65 -1.63
C HIS A 36 -16.18 -5.12 -2.67
N PHE A 37 -15.73 -5.62 -3.82
CA PHE A 37 -16.61 -6.15 -4.87
C PHE A 37 -16.90 -7.64 -4.69
N LEU A 38 -15.88 -8.42 -4.29
CA LEU A 38 -16.01 -9.88 -4.18
C LEU A 38 -16.80 -10.32 -2.94
N THR A 39 -16.59 -9.64 -1.82
CA THR A 39 -17.16 -10.01 -0.52
C THR A 39 -18.05 -8.93 0.09
N LEU A 40 -18.25 -7.80 -0.61
CA LEU A 40 -19.00 -6.64 -0.13
C LEU A 40 -18.47 -6.03 1.18
N MET A 41 -17.24 -6.37 1.57
CA MET A 41 -16.59 -5.93 2.80
C MET A 41 -15.07 -5.74 2.57
N PRO A 42 -14.40 -4.89 3.36
CA PRO A 42 -12.95 -4.80 3.38
C PRO A 42 -12.30 -6.15 3.67
N SER A 43 -11.05 -6.34 3.21
CA SER A 43 -10.31 -7.58 3.50
C SER A 43 -10.15 -7.76 5.00
N THR A 44 -10.79 -8.81 5.56
CA THR A 44 -10.79 -9.15 6.99
C THR A 44 -9.61 -10.03 7.39
N ALA A 45 -8.60 -10.18 6.52
CA ALA A 45 -7.49 -11.08 6.82
C ALA A 45 -6.61 -10.54 7.95
N MET A 46 -6.33 -11.43 8.91
CA MET A 46 -5.55 -11.12 10.10
C MET A 46 -4.11 -10.76 9.70
N VAL A 47 -3.67 -9.57 10.12
CA VAL A 47 -2.28 -9.14 9.99
C VAL A 47 -1.41 -10.07 10.83
N GLU A 48 -0.38 -10.66 10.23
CA GLU A 48 0.52 -11.55 10.96
C GLU A 48 1.50 -10.78 11.85
N PRO A 49 1.70 -11.18 13.11
CA PRO A 49 2.67 -10.54 13.99
C PRO A 49 4.11 -10.78 13.49
N ASN A 50 4.96 -9.76 13.64
CA ASN A 50 6.38 -9.88 13.32
C ASN A 50 7.10 -10.69 14.41
N LEU A 51 7.44 -11.96 14.12
CA LEU A 51 8.20 -12.83 15.03
C LEU A 51 9.62 -13.09 14.53
N SER A 52 10.28 -12.08 13.95
CA SER A 52 11.68 -12.18 13.50
C SER A 52 12.67 -12.60 14.60
N VAL A 53 12.27 -12.47 15.88
CA VAL A 53 13.11 -12.69 17.05
C VAL A 53 12.79 -14.01 17.80
N VAL A 54 11.79 -14.78 17.36
CA VAL A 54 11.37 -16.00 18.09
C VAL A 54 12.21 -17.22 17.69
N PRO A 55 12.84 -17.95 18.65
CA PRO A 55 13.67 -19.12 18.38
C PRO A 55 12.92 -20.25 17.65
N MET A 56 13.65 -21.00 16.81
CA MET A 56 13.15 -22.18 16.10
C MET A 56 12.77 -23.29 17.08
N SER A 57 11.51 -23.39 17.49
CA SER A 57 10.96 -24.60 18.10
C SER A 57 9.58 -24.92 17.52
N ARG A 58 9.26 -26.21 17.37
CA ARG A 58 7.97 -26.91 17.08
C ARG A 58 6.94 -26.33 16.08
N TYR A 59 7.15 -25.15 15.52
CA TYR A 59 6.26 -24.43 14.60
C TYR A 59 6.89 -24.25 13.20
N GLN A 60 7.79 -25.14 12.80
CA GLN A 60 8.53 -25.04 11.53
C GLN A 60 7.61 -24.88 10.31
N ARG A 61 6.49 -25.61 10.29
CA ARG A 61 5.47 -25.55 9.22
C ARG A 61 4.77 -24.20 9.14
N TRP A 62 4.28 -23.69 10.27
CA TRP A 62 3.65 -22.37 10.34
C TRP A 62 4.63 -21.26 9.93
N ARG A 63 5.88 -21.33 10.40
CA ARG A 63 6.93 -20.40 10.02
C ARG A 63 7.22 -20.46 8.51
N LEU A 64 7.27 -21.65 7.93
CA LEU A 64 7.46 -21.81 6.47
C LEU A 64 6.35 -21.11 5.68
N ILE A 65 5.08 -21.34 6.04
CA ILE A 65 3.93 -20.69 5.38
C ILE A 65 4.01 -19.16 5.51
N ARG A 66 4.32 -18.66 6.71
CA ARG A 66 4.50 -17.23 6.97
C ARG A 66 5.64 -16.63 6.14
N ASP A 67 6.80 -17.29 6.11
CA ASP A 67 7.99 -16.79 5.40
C ASP A 67 7.74 -16.79 3.88
N LEU A 68 7.04 -17.81 3.34
CA LEU A 68 6.58 -17.84 1.95
C LEU A 68 5.59 -16.72 1.63
N HIS A 69 4.62 -16.47 2.52
CA HIS A 69 3.65 -15.39 2.35
C HIS A 69 4.31 -14.00 2.41
N ALA A 70 5.25 -13.78 3.34
CA ALA A 70 6.04 -12.56 3.43
C ALA A 70 6.92 -12.36 2.18
N HIS A 71 7.51 -13.44 1.66
CA HIS A 71 8.27 -13.37 0.40
C HIS A 71 7.37 -12.96 -0.77
N PHE A 72 6.19 -13.59 -0.89
CA PHE A 72 5.19 -13.23 -1.89
C PHE A 72 4.78 -11.76 -1.77
N TRP A 73 4.44 -11.29 -0.56
CA TRP A 73 4.06 -9.89 -0.30
C TRP A 73 5.13 -8.91 -0.76
N ASN A 74 6.39 -9.15 -0.40
CA ASN A 74 7.49 -8.26 -0.75
C ASN A 74 7.66 -8.11 -2.26
N ARG A 75 7.47 -9.19 -3.00
CA ARG A 75 7.48 -9.17 -4.46
C ARG A 75 6.23 -8.47 -5.01
N TRP A 76 5.05 -8.90 -4.56
CA TRP A 76 3.76 -8.40 -5.02
C TRP A 76 3.59 -6.90 -4.83
N GLN A 77 3.87 -6.36 -3.63
CA GLN A 77 3.74 -4.92 -3.38
C GLN A 77 4.61 -4.11 -4.35
N ARG A 78 5.82 -4.60 -4.67
CA ARG A 78 6.77 -3.92 -5.54
C ARG A 78 6.28 -3.91 -6.98
N GLU A 79 5.82 -5.05 -7.47
CA GLU A 79 5.27 -5.19 -8.82
C GLU A 79 4.00 -4.35 -8.98
N TYR A 80 3.09 -4.41 -7.99
CA TYR A 80 1.87 -3.61 -8.00
C TYR A 80 2.15 -2.11 -7.99
N LEU A 81 3.08 -1.62 -7.17
CA LEU A 81 3.44 -0.20 -7.14
C LEU A 81 4.04 0.29 -8.46
N GLN A 82 4.71 -0.58 -9.22
CA GLN A 82 5.18 -0.23 -10.55
C GLN A 82 4.01 -0.02 -11.53
N THR A 83 2.90 -0.76 -11.38
CA THR A 83 1.70 -0.55 -12.21
C THR A 83 0.99 0.78 -11.92
N LEU A 84 1.08 1.28 -10.68
CA LEU A 84 0.50 2.57 -10.27
C LEU A 84 1.36 3.78 -10.70
N GLN A 85 2.62 3.56 -11.07
CA GLN A 85 3.53 4.61 -11.55
C GLN A 85 3.95 4.35 -13.00
N PRO A 86 3.02 4.43 -13.98
CA PRO A 86 3.39 4.31 -15.39
C PRO A 86 4.40 5.41 -15.74
N ARG A 87 5.64 5.02 -16.08
CA ARG A 87 6.69 5.94 -16.54
C ARG A 87 6.29 6.50 -17.90
N SER A 88 5.65 7.67 -17.90
CA SER A 88 5.64 8.54 -19.09
C SER A 88 7.10 8.89 -19.37
N LYS A 89 7.68 8.34 -20.44
CA LYS A 89 9.10 8.57 -20.75
C LYS A 89 9.35 10.02 -21.16
N TRP A 90 8.37 10.80 -21.62
CA TRP A 90 8.60 12.09 -22.29
C TRP A 90 7.52 13.18 -22.08
N SER A 91 6.54 13.05 -21.18
CA SER A 91 5.50 14.09 -21.00
C SER A 91 5.53 14.68 -19.59
N THR A 92 5.83 15.99 -19.57
CA THR A 92 5.18 17.08 -18.83
C THR A 92 4.75 16.79 -17.39
N ASN A 93 5.35 17.54 -16.45
CA ASN A 93 4.96 17.84 -15.06
C ASN A 93 4.08 16.82 -14.29
N MET A 94 4.44 16.58 -13.02
CA MET A 94 3.60 15.84 -12.07
C MET A 94 2.27 16.57 -11.76
N ASP A 95 1.38 16.75 -12.74
CA ASP A 95 0.08 17.42 -12.60
C ASP A 95 -0.94 16.62 -11.76
N ASN A 96 -0.59 15.38 -11.38
CA ASN A 96 -1.49 14.46 -10.68
C ASN A 96 -1.36 14.49 -9.15
N LEU A 97 -0.36 15.17 -8.59
CA LEU A 97 -0.21 15.25 -7.13
C LEU A 97 -0.68 16.61 -6.64
N LYS A 98 -1.88 16.65 -6.06
CA LYS A 98 -2.50 17.84 -5.49
C LYS A 98 -2.77 17.65 -4.01
N GLU A 99 -2.98 18.73 -3.29
CA GLU A 99 -3.52 18.64 -1.93
C GLU A 99 -4.90 17.96 -1.97
N GLY A 100 -5.16 17.12 -0.97
CA GLY A 100 -6.34 16.27 -0.93
C GLY A 100 -6.22 14.94 -1.69
N THR A 101 -5.22 14.77 -2.56
CA THR A 101 -5.02 13.49 -3.28
C THR A 101 -4.66 12.37 -2.32
N MET A 102 -5.37 11.24 -2.41
CA MET A 102 -4.98 10.03 -1.68
C MET A 102 -3.83 9.32 -2.39
N VAL A 103 -2.84 8.92 -1.61
CA VAL A 103 -1.60 8.31 -2.09
C VAL A 103 -1.29 7.04 -1.32
N LEU A 104 -0.75 6.06 -2.03
CA LEU A 104 -0.09 4.91 -1.44
C LEU A 104 1.40 5.26 -1.25
N ILE A 105 1.91 5.10 -0.04
CA ILE A 105 3.29 5.40 0.33
C ILE A 105 4.16 4.16 0.10
N ARG A 106 5.13 4.26 -0.81
CA ARG A 106 6.09 3.20 -1.14
C ARG A 106 7.12 3.01 -0.02
N GLU A 107 6.78 2.17 0.94
CA GLU A 107 7.63 1.74 2.05
C GLU A 107 7.41 0.25 2.37
N PRO A 108 8.42 -0.45 2.92
CA PRO A 108 8.23 -1.81 3.41
C PRO A 108 7.16 -1.85 4.49
N THR A 109 6.23 -2.80 4.35
CA THR A 109 5.10 -3.00 5.25
C THR A 109 4.89 -4.50 5.49
N ALA A 110 4.17 -4.86 6.55
CA ALA A 110 3.74 -6.24 6.74
C ALA A 110 2.69 -6.62 5.68
N PRO A 111 2.51 -7.92 5.38
CA PRO A 111 1.45 -8.38 4.48
C PRO A 111 0.08 -7.79 4.84
N LEU A 112 -0.69 -7.40 3.82
CA LEU A 112 -2.00 -6.77 3.92
C LEU A 112 -2.00 -5.34 4.48
N CYS A 113 -0.87 -4.83 4.96
CA CYS A 113 -0.77 -3.47 5.50
C CYS A 113 -0.36 -2.47 4.41
N TRP A 114 -1.32 -1.96 3.64
CA TRP A 114 -1.05 -0.86 2.72
C TRP A 114 -0.91 0.46 3.46
N LYS A 115 0.22 1.15 3.29
CA LYS A 115 0.44 2.46 3.92
C LYS A 115 -0.19 3.56 3.06
N LEU A 116 -1.39 3.97 3.44
CA LEU A 116 -2.15 5.02 2.77
C LEU A 116 -2.04 6.36 3.50
N GLY A 117 -2.24 7.43 2.76
CA GLY A 117 -2.38 8.75 3.34
C GLY A 117 -2.89 9.76 2.32
N ARG A 118 -3.23 10.95 2.80
CA ARG A 118 -3.74 12.05 1.98
C ARG A 118 -2.76 13.21 1.98
N VAL A 119 -2.45 13.73 0.81
CA VAL A 119 -1.56 14.90 0.68
C VAL A 119 -2.23 16.09 1.34
N THR A 120 -1.52 16.75 2.25
CA THR A 120 -1.99 17.97 2.92
C THR A 120 -1.28 19.21 2.41
N HIS A 121 0.01 19.11 2.10
CA HIS A 121 0.82 20.23 1.63
C HIS A 121 1.84 19.77 0.61
N LEU A 122 2.05 20.57 -0.43
CA LEU A 122 3.13 20.41 -1.39
C LEU A 122 4.27 21.39 -1.10
N HIS A 123 5.52 20.94 -1.18
CA HIS A 123 6.70 21.78 -0.94
C HIS A 123 7.47 21.97 -2.25
N PRO A 124 7.17 23.04 -3.04
CA PRO A 124 7.92 23.35 -4.26
C PRO A 124 9.33 23.86 -3.92
N GLY A 125 10.31 23.48 -4.75
CA GLY A 125 11.65 24.05 -4.70
C GLY A 125 11.71 25.46 -5.28
N GLN A 126 12.90 26.05 -5.31
CA GLN A 126 13.14 27.37 -5.93
C GLN A 126 12.83 27.36 -7.44
N ASP A 127 12.91 26.19 -8.08
CA ASP A 127 12.56 25.95 -9.48
C ASP A 127 11.06 25.67 -9.71
N GLY A 128 10.23 25.77 -8.66
CA GLY A 128 8.79 25.48 -8.70
C GLY A 128 8.44 23.99 -8.72
N VAL A 129 9.44 23.10 -8.74
CA VAL A 129 9.20 21.65 -8.84
C VAL A 129 8.96 21.04 -7.46
N VAL A 130 7.82 20.38 -7.29
CA VAL A 130 7.47 19.70 -6.03
C VAL A 130 8.19 18.36 -5.91
N ARG A 131 9.18 18.32 -5.02
CA ARG A 131 9.95 17.09 -4.72
C ARG A 131 9.55 16.45 -3.40
N VAL A 132 8.87 17.18 -2.52
CA VAL A 132 8.45 16.72 -1.20
C VAL A 132 7.00 17.13 -0.95
N ALA A 133 6.23 16.25 -0.32
CA ALA A 133 4.88 16.53 0.15
C ALA A 133 4.70 16.11 1.61
N THR A 134 3.84 16.82 2.34
CA THR A 134 3.33 16.38 3.64
C THR A 134 2.08 15.54 3.42
N VAL A 135 2.03 14.35 4.01
CA VAL A 135 0.94 13.39 3.90
C VAL A 135 0.39 13.09 5.29
N GLN A 136 -0.92 13.25 5.47
CA GLN A 136 -1.64 12.79 6.66
C GLN A 136 -1.95 11.30 6.50
N THR A 137 -1.53 10.50 7.47
CA THR A 137 -1.90 9.09 7.59
C THR A 137 -2.79 8.90 8.81
N ILE A 138 -3.38 7.71 8.96
CA ILE A 138 -4.11 7.34 10.19
C ILE A 138 -3.23 7.45 11.45
N ASN A 139 -1.91 7.29 11.31
CA ASN A 139 -0.94 7.34 12.41
C ASN A 139 -0.30 8.73 12.59
N GLY A 140 -0.71 9.74 11.82
CA GLY A 140 -0.16 11.10 11.89
C GLY A 140 0.47 11.60 10.59
N LEU A 141 1.13 12.75 10.67
CA LEU A 141 1.74 13.46 9.55
C LEU A 141 3.13 12.90 9.20
N LEU A 142 3.40 12.73 7.90
CA LEU A 142 4.68 12.30 7.37
C LEU A 142 5.10 13.22 6.22
N LYS A 143 6.36 13.68 6.22
CA LYS A 143 6.97 14.30 5.03
C LYS A 143 7.62 13.23 4.17
N ARG A 144 7.30 13.19 2.88
CA ARG A 144 7.83 12.18 1.95
C ARG A 144 8.20 12.77 0.59
N PRO A 145 9.29 12.29 -0.04
CA PRO A 145 9.58 12.60 -1.42
C PRO A 145 8.43 12.16 -2.34
N THR A 146 8.08 12.97 -3.33
CA THR A 146 6.99 12.68 -4.27
C THR A 146 7.19 11.38 -5.04
N VAL A 147 8.45 11.00 -5.30
CA VAL A 147 8.81 9.71 -5.92
C VAL A 147 8.39 8.47 -5.10
N LYS A 148 8.17 8.62 -3.78
CA LYS A 148 7.66 7.57 -2.90
C LYS A 148 6.13 7.59 -2.76
N LEU A 149 5.45 8.53 -3.42
CA LEU A 149 4.00 8.66 -3.36
C LEU A 149 3.41 8.15 -4.69
N CYS A 150 2.47 7.22 -4.59
CA CYS A 150 1.72 6.71 -5.72
C CYS A 150 0.28 7.25 -5.62
N PRO A 151 -0.11 8.26 -6.41
CA PRO A 151 -1.48 8.76 -6.44
C PRO A 151 -2.46 7.64 -6.77
N LEU A 152 -3.54 7.55 -6.01
CA LEU A 152 -4.65 6.66 -6.29
C LEU A 152 -5.74 7.44 -7.05
N PRO A 153 -6.40 6.83 -8.05
CA PRO A 153 -7.52 7.45 -8.73
C PRO A 153 -8.70 7.61 -7.77
N LEU A 154 -9.50 8.64 -8.02
CA LEU A 154 -10.84 8.80 -7.45
C LEU A 154 -11.82 8.53 -8.60
N TYR A 155 -12.72 7.57 -8.41
CA TYR A 155 -13.74 7.19 -9.40
C TYR A 155 -15.08 7.87 -9.10
#